data_AF-A0A9W9IPX0-F1
#
_entry.id   AF-A0A9W9IPX0-F1
#
_cell.length_a   1.000
_cell.length_b   1.000
_cell.length_c   1.000
_cell.angle_alpha   90.00
_cell.angle_beta   90.00
_cell.angle_gamma   90.00
#
_symmetry.space_group_name_H-M   'P 1'
#
loop_
_entity.id
_entity.type
_entity.pdbx_description
1 polymer ?
#
loop_
_entity_poly.entity_id
_entity_poly.type
_entity_poly.pdbx_seq_one_letter_code
_entity_poly.pdbx_strand_id
1 'polypeptide(L)' 'MEEAVRKYMFTRSCNFRNKGIDLTYNPELTTCRLYEAYTDYNDLMDLTENLISGMVKYIIECDYLPHEKR' A
#
# COMPACT_ATOMS: atom_id res chain seq x y z
N MET A 1 4.18 19.11 23.79
CA MET A 1 4.81 18.06 22.97
C MET A 1 4.36 18.32 21.55
N GLU A 2 5.29 18.62 20.67
CA GLU A 2 5.02 19.05 19.29
C GLU A 2 4.08 18.08 18.58
N GLU A 3 3.06 18.64 17.95
CA GLU A 3 2.22 17.96 16.98
C GLU A 3 3.15 17.51 15.84
N ALA A 4 3.51 16.23 15.83
CA ALA A 4 4.34 15.67 14.78
C ALA A 4 3.60 15.86 13.46
N VAL A 5 4.07 16.81 12.65
CA VAL A 5 3.51 17.07 11.32
C VAL A 5 3.73 15.80 10.50
N ARG A 6 2.67 15.00 10.32
CA ARG A 6 2.71 13.81 9.47
C ARG A 6 3.14 14.23 8.07
N LYS A 7 4.32 13.76 7.67
CA LYS A 7 4.90 14.07 6.37
C LYS A 7 4.87 12.81 5.52
N TYR A 8 4.12 12.89 4.43
CA TYR A 8 4.00 11.82 3.45
C TYR A 8 4.85 12.13 2.22
N MET A 9 5.55 11.11 1.73
CA MET A 9 6.15 11.11 0.40
C MET A 9 5.55 9.95 -0.39
N PHE A 10 4.84 10.27 -1.47
CA PHE A 10 4.19 9.29 -2.34
C PHE A 10 4.84 9.34 -3.73
N THR A 11 5.19 8.18 -4.27
CA THR A 11 5.71 8.06 -5.64
C THR A 11 5.01 6.94 -6.38
N ARG A 12 4.55 7.24 -7.60
CA ARG A 12 4.10 6.23 -8.56
C ARG A 12 5.10 6.22 -9.71
N SER A 13 5.67 5.06 -10.01
CA SER A 13 6.71 4.94 -11.04
C SER A 13 6.66 3.57 -11.70
N CYS A 14 7.15 3.51 -12.94
CA CYS A 14 7.45 2.25 -13.61
C CYS A 14 8.81 1.76 -13.12
N ASN A 15 8.87 0.54 -12.59
CA ASN A 15 10.10 -0.14 -12.26
C ASN A 15 10.47 -1.09 -13.39
N PHE A 16 11.68 -0.94 -13.88
CA PHE A 16 12.27 -1.84 -14.87
C PHE A 16 13.10 -2.89 -14.16
N ARG A 17 12.84 -4.17 -14.45
CA ARG A 17 13.55 -5.28 -13.82
C ARG A 17 14.01 -6.28 -14.88
N ASN A 18 15.32 -6.40 -15.07
CA ASN A 18 15.92 -7.37 -15.98
C ASN A 18 15.96 -8.78 -15.35
N LYS A 19 14.82 -9.49 -15.32
CA LYS A 19 14.74 -10.93 -15.00
C LYS A 19 13.84 -11.65 -16.01
N GLY A 20 13.87 -12.98 -16.01
CA GLY A 20 13.05 -13.83 -16.89
C GLY A 20 11.54 -13.56 -16.74
N ILE A 21 10.81 -13.71 -17.85
CA ILE A 21 9.38 -13.44 -17.95
C ILE A 21 8.58 -14.68 -17.54
N ASP A 22 7.54 -14.48 -16.75
CA ASP A 22 6.56 -15.49 -16.33
C ASP A 22 5.18 -14.84 -16.22
N LEU A 23 4.10 -15.62 -16.03
CA LEU A 23 2.71 -15.14 -15.95
C LEU A 23 2.50 -14.02 -14.90
N THR A 24 3.34 -13.97 -13.86
CA THR A 24 3.29 -12.95 -12.80
C THR A 24 4.40 -11.91 -12.90
N TYR A 25 5.33 -12.06 -13.86
CA TYR A 25 6.54 -11.25 -13.95
C TYR A 25 6.59 -10.49 -15.27
N ASN A 26 6.27 -9.20 -15.22
CA ASN A 26 6.49 -8.27 -16.33
C ASN A 26 7.80 -7.47 -16.12
N PRO A 27 8.63 -7.30 -17.17
CA PRO A 27 9.83 -6.45 -17.10
C PRO A 27 9.55 -5.01 -16.68
N GLU A 28 8.32 -4.54 -16.89
CA GLU A 28 7.82 -3.23 -16.51
C GLU A 28 6.69 -3.37 -15.48
N LEU A 29 6.94 -3.01 -14.23
CA LEU A 29 5.94 -3.08 -13.16
C LEU A 29 5.61 -1.69 -12.66
N THR A 30 4.32 -1.32 -12.69
CA THR A 30 3.86 -0.11 -12.02
C THR A 30 3.82 -0.37 -10.52
N THR A 31 4.54 0.45 -9.76
CA THR A 31 4.49 0.40 -8.30
C THR A 31 4.16 1.77 -7.72
N CYS A 32 3.53 1.74 -6.55
CA CYS A 32 3.38 2.87 -5.66
C CYS A 32 4.28 2.65 -4.44
N ARG A 33 5.03 3.68 -4.03
CA ARG A 33 5.79 3.69 -2.77
C ARG A 33 5.34 4.86 -1.92
N LEU A 34 5.10 4.57 -0.64
CA LEU A 34 4.72 5.54 0.37
C LEU A 34 5.77 5.52 1.48
N TYR A 35 6.18 6.70 1.92
CA TYR A 35 7.00 6.90 3.11
C TYR A 35 6.30 7.88 4.04
N GLU A 36 6.25 7.54 5.32
CA GLU A 36 5.71 8.38 6.39
C GLU A 36 6.81 8.61 7.44
N ALA A 37 6.97 9.87 7.86
CA ALA A 37 7.93 10.24 8.88
C ALA A 37 7.39 9.95 10.29
N TYR A 38 8.27 9.49 11.18
CA TYR A 38 7.97 9.21 12.61
C TYR A 38 6.98 8.06 12.87
N THR A 39 6.75 7.19 11.89
CA THR A 39 5.90 6.00 12.03
C THR A 39 6.71 4.72 12.10
N ASP A 40 6.17 3.73 12.81
CA ASP A 40 6.72 2.38 12.86
C ASP A 40 6.04 1.45 11.84
N TYR A 41 6.41 0.17 11.87
CA TYR A 41 5.84 -0.82 10.96
C TYR A 41 4.38 -1.16 11.30
N ASN A 42 3.94 -1.02 12.56
CA ASN A 42 2.56 -1.28 12.96
C ASN A 42 1.64 -0.23 12.36
N ASP A 43 2.05 1.04 12.41
CA ASP A 43 1.31 2.16 11.79
C ASP A 43 1.15 1.94 10.27
N LEU A 44 2.20 1.46 9.60
CA LEU A 44 2.17 1.17 8.17
C LEU A 44 1.30 -0.05 7.83
N MET A 45 1.23 -1.06 8.71
CA MET A 45 0.33 -2.20 8.56
C MET A 45 -1.12 -1.76 8.65
N ASP A 46 -1.47 -0.98 9.68
CA ASP A 46 -2.82 -0.43 9.86
C ASP A 46 -3.22 0.45 8.67
N LEU A 47 -2.31 1.29 8.18
CA LEU A 47 -2.54 2.11 6.99
C LEU A 47 -2.82 1.25 5.75
N THR A 48 -2.06 0.17 5.57
CA THR A 48 -2.19 -0.73 4.42
C THR A 48 -3.50 -1.52 4.47
N GLU A 49 -3.91 -2.03 5.64
CA GLU A 49 -5.19 -2.72 5.82
C GLU A 49 -6.37 -1.79 5.50
N ASN A 50 -6.33 -0.57 6.04
CA ASN A 50 -7.38 0.43 5.79
C ASN A 50 -7.45 0.83 4.30
N LEU A 51 -6.29 0.98 3.65
CA LEU A 51 -6.24 1.33 2.23
C LEU A 51 -6.84 0.22 1.36
N ILE A 52 -6.41 -1.03 1.54
CA ILE A 52 -6.87 -2.15 0.70
C ILE A 52 -8.34 -2.44 0.97
N SER A 53 -8.76 -2.50 2.24
CA SER A 53 -10.16 -2.76 2.60
C SER A 53 -11.09 -1.65 2.11
N GLY A 54 -10.68 -0.39 2.23
CA GLY A 54 -11.40 0.76 1.70
C GLY A 54 -11.51 0.74 0.17
N MET A 55 -10.43 0.39 -0.54
CA MET A 55 -10.45 0.26 -2.00
C MET A 55 -11.40 -0.84 -2.47
N VAL A 56 -11.40 -2.00 -1.82
CA VAL A 56 -12.30 -3.11 -2.17
C VAL A 56 -13.75 -2.70 -1.95
N LYS A 57 -14.07 -2.10 -0.79
CA LYS A 57 -15.42 -1.58 -0.50
C LYS A 57 -15.87 -0.53 -1.52
N TYR A 58 -14.98 0.39 -1.89
CA TYR A 58 -15.27 1.45 -2.85
C TYR A 58 -15.51 0.93 -4.27
N ILE A 59 -14.72 -0.04 -4.72
CA ILE A 59 -14.80 -0.56 -6.10
C ILE A 59 -15.93 -1.57 -6.26
N ILE A 60 -16.08 -2.48 -5.30
CA ILE A 60 -16.99 -3.63 -5.40
C ILE A 60 -18.35 -3.35 -4.74
N GLU A 61 -18.48 -2.24 -4.00
CA GLU A 61 -19.67 -1.90 -3.20
C GLU A 61 -20.11 -3.04 -2.27
N CYS A 62 -19.14 -3.82 -1.77
CA CYS A 62 -19.38 -5.01 -0.96
C CYS A 62 -18.74 -4.85 0.42
N ASP A 63 -19.56 -4.95 1.47
CA ASP A 63 -19.15 -4.76 2.86
C ASP A 63 -18.41 -5.97 3.46
N TYR A 64 -18.32 -7.09 2.73
CA TYR A 64 -17.76 -8.33 3.24
C TYR A 64 -16.24 -8.41 3.01
N LEU A 65 -15.48 -7.93 4.00
CA LEU A 65 -14.13 -8.42 4.27
C LEU A 65 -14.12 -8.98 5.70
N PRO A 66 -13.87 -10.28 5.89
CA PRO A 66 -13.72 -10.83 7.23
C PRO A 66 -12.45 -10.23 7.87
N HIS A 67 -12.63 -9.33 8.82
CA HIS A 67 -11.56 -8.93 9.73
C HIS A 67 -11.27 -10.11 10.66
N GLU A 68 -10.39 -11.03 10.26
CA GLU A 68 -9.86 -12.05 11.16
C GLU A 68 -8.73 -11.42 11.98
N LYS A 69 -9.09 -10.69 13.04
CA LYS A 69 -8.15 -10.34 14.11
C LYS A 69 -7.97 -11.59 14.97
N ARG A 70 -6.94 -12.37 14.68
CA ARG A 70 -6.34 -13.34 15.62
C ARG A 70 -5.19 -12.70 16.37
#